data_AF-A0AAD8E6M0-F1
#
_entry.id   AF-A0AAD8E6M0-F1
#
_cell.length_a   1.000
_cell.length_b   1.000
_cell.length_c   1.000
_cell.angle_alpha   90.00
_cell.angle_beta   90.00
_cell.angle_gamma   90.00
#
_symmetry.space_group_name_H-M   'P 1'
#
loop_
_entity.id
_entity.type
_entity.pdbx_description
1 polymer ?
#
loop_
_entity_poly.entity_id
_entity_poly.type
_entity_poly.pdbx_seq_one_letter_code
_entity_poly.pdbx_strand_id
1 'polypeptide(L)'
;DTEIPTCCANFEPHKIVDCRSGRSPICVPKYVQPERPESFAPVRAYQKPVSRMEDDTVYKMSYPGIDPEVAADCRGEIKKAEDNITSAGKFSSDTTQKHDYRRWPGAVRADLILPDSHNLMGEGPMSSQTTQKHDYTPKQAPVPDPFRPANNLRLSNKRME
;
A
#
# COMPACT_ATOMS: atom_id res chain seq x y z
N ASP A 1 -4.65 64.13 81.12
CA ASP A 1 -4.33 64.25 82.56
C ASP A 1 -3.88 62.88 83.10
N THR A 2 -2.69 62.40 82.75
CA THR A 2 -1.60 62.44 83.73
C THR A 2 -1.18 63.89 83.88
N GLU A 3 -1.56 64.61 84.95
CA GLU A 3 -0.96 64.37 86.26
C GLU A 3 0.41 63.73 86.11
N ILE A 4 1.39 64.47 85.58
CA ILE A 4 2.75 64.23 86.02
C ILE A 4 3.17 65.42 86.87
N PRO A 5 3.10 65.24 88.20
CA PRO A 5 3.49 66.23 89.17
C PRO A 5 4.98 66.52 89.06
N THR A 6 5.27 67.81 89.15
CA THR A 6 6.34 68.41 89.97
C THR A 6 7.06 67.45 90.92
N CYS A 7 8.07 66.73 90.45
CA CYS A 7 9.22 66.43 91.29
C CYS A 7 10.17 67.64 91.16
N CYS A 8 10.01 68.72 91.93
CA CYS A 8 9.98 68.73 93.37
C CYS A 8 9.06 69.85 93.89
N ALA A 9 7.94 69.48 94.52
CA ALA A 9 7.54 70.27 95.68
C ALA A 9 8.72 70.22 96.67
N ASN A 10 9.12 71.41 97.13
CA ASN A 10 9.91 71.61 98.33
C ASN A 10 11.42 71.41 98.17
N PHE A 11 12.02 72.39 97.49
CA PHE A 11 13.32 72.91 97.93
C PHE A 11 13.14 74.39 98.32
N GLU A 12 12.53 74.58 99.49
CA GLU A 12 13.00 75.53 100.49
C GLU A 12 14.32 75.00 101.08
N PRO A 13 15.18 75.89 101.63
CA PRO A 13 16.61 75.68 101.70
C PRO A 13 17.00 74.67 102.80
N HIS A 14 18.18 74.09 102.62
CA HIS A 14 18.84 73.12 103.49
C HIS A 14 18.51 71.65 103.20
N LYS A 15 19.17 71.09 102.20
CA LYS A 15 20.17 70.03 102.39
C LYS A 15 21.08 69.93 101.17
N ILE A 16 22.34 70.30 101.40
CA ILE A 16 23.51 69.87 100.61
C ILE A 16 23.86 68.45 101.08
N VAL A 17 24.72 67.73 100.32
CA VAL A 17 25.50 66.51 100.65
C VAL A 17 24.92 65.27 99.94
N ASP A 18 25.59 64.55 99.02
CA ASP A 18 27.00 64.49 98.60
C ASP A 18 27.11 64.16 97.10
N CYS A 19 27.86 64.86 96.26
CA CYS A 19 29.33 65.04 96.14
C CYS A 19 30.09 63.91 95.41
N ARG A 20 30.84 64.36 94.39
CA ARG A 20 32.18 63.88 93.97
C ARG A 20 32.20 62.50 93.27
N SER A 21 32.07 62.47 91.94
CA SER A 21 33.27 62.55 91.08
C SER A 21 33.41 63.88 90.31
N GLY A 22 34.06 64.86 90.94
CA GLY A 22 35.08 65.74 90.31
C GLY A 22 34.75 66.70 89.17
N ARG A 23 33.52 66.82 88.65
CA ARG A 23 33.19 67.88 87.68
C ARG A 23 31.71 68.23 87.80
N SER A 24 31.39 69.50 88.07
CA SER A 24 30.01 70.00 88.14
C SER A 24 29.29 69.74 86.81
N PRO A 25 28.17 68.99 86.79
CA PRO A 25 27.43 68.77 85.56
C PRO A 25 26.84 70.10 85.10
N ILE A 26 27.22 70.53 83.91
CA ILE A 26 26.57 71.62 83.21
C ILE A 26 25.14 71.13 82.89
N CYS A 27 24.14 71.64 83.62
CA CYS A 27 22.74 71.36 83.30
C CYS A 27 22.35 72.10 82.02
N VAL A 28 22.60 71.47 80.86
CA VAL A 28 22.08 71.94 79.58
C VAL A 28 20.60 71.56 79.47
N PRO A 29 19.67 72.51 79.27
CA PRO A 29 18.27 72.18 79.08
C PRO A 29 18.13 71.32 77.83
N LYS A 30 17.62 70.09 77.99
CA LYS A 30 17.35 69.18 76.87
C LYS A 30 16.09 69.66 76.17
N TYR A 31 16.23 70.05 74.90
CA TYR A 31 15.08 70.43 74.06
C TYR A 31 14.09 69.26 73.95
N VAL A 32 12.82 69.53 74.29
CA VAL A 32 11.70 68.59 74.10
C VAL A 32 10.88 69.10 72.92
N GLN A 33 10.93 68.38 71.81
CA GLN A 33 10.20 68.76 70.60
C GLN A 33 8.69 68.55 70.82
N PRO A 34 7.84 69.56 70.53
CA PRO A 34 6.38 69.39 70.63
C PRO A 34 5.88 68.37 69.58
N GLU A 35 4.70 67.81 69.84
CA GLU A 35 4.05 66.88 68.90
C GLU A 35 3.83 67.55 67.54
N ARG A 36 4.10 66.80 66.48
CA ARG A 36 3.96 67.27 65.10
C ARG A 36 2.46 67.53 64.83
N PRO A 37 2.07 68.73 64.38
CA PRO A 37 0.68 69.02 64.05
C PRO A 37 0.22 68.18 62.84
N GLU A 38 -1.04 67.76 62.87
CA GLU A 38 -1.66 67.09 61.72
C GLU A 38 -1.73 68.02 60.51
N SER A 39 -1.65 67.45 59.31
CA SER A 39 -1.74 68.22 58.09
C SER A 39 -3.14 68.80 57.91
N PHE A 40 -3.26 70.10 57.69
CA PHE A 40 -4.51 70.75 57.26
C PHE A 40 -4.95 70.38 55.84
N ALA A 41 -4.33 69.37 55.23
CA ALA A 41 -4.68 68.91 53.89
C ALA A 41 -6.02 68.15 53.93
N PRO A 42 -6.96 68.43 53.01
CA PRO A 42 -8.23 67.72 52.98
C PRO A 42 -7.99 66.23 52.71
N VAL A 43 -8.71 65.39 53.45
CA VAL A 43 -8.66 63.94 53.28
C VAL A 43 -9.21 63.58 51.90
N ARG A 44 -8.35 63.07 51.02
CA ARG A 44 -8.72 62.66 49.66
C ARG A 44 -9.38 61.28 49.71
N ALA A 45 -10.69 61.24 49.89
CA ALA A 45 -11.48 60.02 49.72
C ALA A 45 -12.00 59.92 48.27
N TYR A 46 -11.90 58.74 47.66
CA TYR A 46 -12.47 58.52 46.31
C TYR A 46 -14.00 58.57 46.38
N GLN A 47 -14.59 59.44 45.57
CA GLN A 47 -16.04 59.52 45.39
C GLN A 47 -16.41 58.81 44.08
N LYS A 48 -17.10 57.68 44.19
CA LYS A 48 -17.53 56.92 43.02
C LYS A 48 -18.59 57.74 42.24
N PRO A 49 -18.51 57.79 40.89
CA PRO A 49 -19.55 58.43 40.09
C PRO A 49 -20.91 57.76 40.30
N VAL A 50 -21.97 58.59 40.27
CA VAL A 50 -23.35 58.18 40.55
C VAL A 50 -23.90 57.25 39.47
N SER A 51 -23.47 57.43 38.23
CA SER A 51 -23.84 56.61 37.09
C SER A 51 -22.63 55.95 36.46
N ARG A 52 -22.87 54.83 35.77
CA ARG A 52 -21.85 54.19 34.93
C ARG A 52 -21.73 54.96 33.62
N MET A 53 -20.52 55.00 33.07
CA MET A 53 -20.30 55.50 31.70
C MET A 53 -20.85 54.49 30.69
N GLU A 54 -21.27 54.96 29.52
CA GLU A 54 -21.74 54.11 28.42
C GLU A 54 -20.56 53.33 27.81
N ASP A 55 -20.73 52.02 27.60
CA ASP A 55 -19.70 51.11 27.05
C ASP A 55 -19.88 50.85 25.53
N ASP A 56 -20.79 51.59 24.90
CA ASP A 56 -21.14 51.45 23.50
C ASP A 56 -20.20 52.29 22.64
N THR A 57 -19.55 51.62 21.69
CA THR A 57 -18.66 52.27 20.72
C THR A 57 -19.37 52.34 19.38
N VAL A 58 -19.00 53.33 18.56
CA VAL A 58 -19.50 53.46 17.18
C VAL A 58 -19.37 52.14 16.42
N TYR A 59 -18.27 51.41 16.64
CA TYR A 59 -18.05 50.10 16.04
C TYR A 59 -19.13 49.07 16.41
N LYS A 60 -19.48 48.94 17.70
CA LYS A 60 -20.54 48.04 18.17
C LYS A 60 -21.91 48.39 17.59
N MET A 61 -22.18 49.69 17.40
CA MET A 61 -23.45 50.15 16.82
C MET A 61 -23.51 50.00 15.30
N SER A 62 -22.40 50.21 14.59
CA SER A 62 -22.36 50.20 13.12
C SER A 62 -22.21 48.80 12.52
N TYR A 63 -21.59 47.86 13.24
CA TYR A 63 -21.35 46.50 12.76
C TYR A 63 -21.91 45.47 13.75
N PRO A 64 -23.26 45.33 13.85
CA PRO A 64 -23.83 44.23 14.60
C PRO A 64 -23.41 42.89 13.98
N GLY A 65 -23.20 41.88 14.82
CA GLY A 65 -22.99 40.52 14.35
C GLY A 65 -24.17 40.11 13.48
N ILE A 66 -23.91 39.58 12.29
CA ILE A 66 -24.97 39.09 11.42
C ILE A 66 -25.51 37.80 12.06
N ASP A 67 -26.81 37.76 12.33
CA ASP A 67 -27.45 36.56 12.85
C ASP A 67 -27.23 35.38 11.88
N PRO A 68 -26.89 34.19 12.37
CA PRO A 68 -26.54 33.06 11.52
C PRO A 68 -27.68 32.63 10.58
N GLU A 69 -28.94 32.87 10.98
CA GLU A 69 -30.13 32.63 10.15
C GLU A 69 -30.19 33.62 8.97
N VAL A 70 -30.02 34.92 9.23
CA VAL A 70 -29.98 35.95 8.19
C VAL A 70 -28.77 35.77 7.27
N ALA A 71 -27.62 35.35 7.81
CA ALA A 71 -26.41 35.09 7.05
C ALA A 71 -26.54 33.90 6.08
N ALA A 72 -27.41 32.93 6.39
CA ALA A 72 -27.69 31.81 5.50
C ALA A 72 -28.44 32.28 4.24
N ASP A 73 -29.43 33.15 4.42
CA ASP A 73 -30.28 33.67 3.34
C ASP A 73 -29.57 34.71 2.46
N CYS A 74 -28.50 35.33 2.98
CA CYS A 74 -27.66 36.26 2.23
C CYS A 74 -26.78 35.58 1.17
N ARG A 75 -26.61 34.25 1.24
CA ARG A 75 -25.92 33.47 0.19
C ARG A 75 -26.92 33.13 -0.90
N GLY A 76 -26.98 33.96 -1.94
CA GLY A 76 -27.84 33.73 -3.10
C GLY A 76 -27.71 32.33 -3.71
N GLU A 77 -28.73 31.89 -4.44
CA GLU A 77 -28.78 30.54 -5.01
C GLU A 77 -27.62 30.27 -5.97
N ILE A 78 -26.89 29.18 -5.73
CA ILE A 78 -25.81 28.72 -6.62
C ILE A 78 -26.44 28.14 -7.89
N LYS A 79 -26.55 28.95 -8.94
CA LYS A 79 -26.97 28.48 -10.27
C LYS A 79 -25.80 27.75 -10.94
N LYS A 80 -25.89 26.42 -11.02
CA LYS A 80 -24.98 25.64 -11.84
C LYS A 80 -25.30 25.91 -13.32
N ALA A 81 -24.28 26.26 -14.10
CA ALA A 81 -24.45 26.39 -15.55
C ALA A 81 -24.86 25.03 -16.14
N GLU A 82 -25.78 25.04 -17.08
CA GLU A 82 -26.17 23.82 -17.80
C GLU A 82 -25.04 23.44 -18.77
N ASP A 83 -24.64 22.17 -18.74
CA ASP A 83 -23.62 21.64 -19.64
C ASP A 83 -24.21 21.50 -21.05
N ASN A 84 -23.81 22.39 -21.96
CA ASN A 84 -24.26 22.40 -23.37
C ASN A 84 -23.54 21.36 -24.26
N ILE A 85 -22.72 20.49 -23.66
CA ILE A 85 -21.89 19.53 -24.40
C ILE A 85 -22.61 18.19 -24.44
N THR A 86 -23.27 17.92 -25.56
CA THR A 86 -23.83 16.59 -25.86
C THR A 86 -22.81 15.79 -26.66
N SER A 87 -22.46 14.58 -26.19
CA SER A 87 -21.60 13.68 -26.97
C SER A 87 -22.27 13.33 -28.30
N ALA A 88 -21.57 13.50 -29.43
CA ALA A 88 -22.08 13.30 -30.79
C ALA A 88 -22.37 11.83 -31.17
N GLY A 89 -22.64 10.96 -30.19
CA GLY A 89 -22.84 9.53 -30.36
C GLY A 89 -21.53 8.71 -30.26
N LYS A 90 -21.67 7.39 -30.37
CA LYS A 90 -20.51 6.48 -30.37
C LYS A 90 -19.88 6.47 -31.75
N PHE A 91 -18.55 6.54 -31.80
CA PHE A 91 -17.81 6.37 -33.05
C PHE A 91 -18.03 4.97 -33.64
N SER A 92 -17.98 4.87 -34.97
CA SER A 92 -18.00 3.57 -35.65
C SER A 92 -16.78 2.74 -35.22
N SER A 93 -17.03 1.51 -34.79
CA SER A 93 -15.97 0.54 -34.45
C SER A 93 -15.41 -0.19 -35.68
N ASP A 94 -15.96 0.10 -36.86
CA ASP A 94 -15.64 -0.61 -38.08
C ASP A 94 -14.50 0.10 -38.81
N THR A 95 -13.29 -0.41 -38.58
CA THR A 95 -12.09 0.01 -39.26
C THR A 95 -11.95 -0.71 -40.60
N THR A 96 -11.20 -0.13 -41.54
CA THR A 96 -10.84 -0.78 -42.82
C THR A 96 -10.26 -2.17 -42.59
N GLN A 97 -9.38 -2.32 -41.60
CA GLN A 97 -8.81 -3.61 -41.22
C GLN A 97 -9.89 -4.67 -40.89
N LYS A 98 -10.91 -4.31 -40.11
CA LYS A 98 -11.97 -5.22 -39.68
C LYS A 98 -12.89 -5.59 -40.85
N HIS A 99 -13.10 -4.67 -41.78
CA HIS A 99 -13.90 -4.89 -42.97
C HIS A 99 -13.18 -5.77 -44.00
N ASP A 100 -11.91 -5.46 -44.28
CA ASP A 100 -11.16 -6.04 -45.39
C ASP A 100 -10.53 -7.40 -45.03
N TYR A 101 -10.10 -7.59 -43.79
CA TYR A 101 -9.45 -8.82 -43.33
C TYR A 101 -10.37 -9.70 -42.47
N ARG A 102 -11.61 -9.90 -42.92
CA ARG A 102 -12.54 -10.86 -42.28
C ARG A 102 -12.18 -12.30 -42.65
N ARG A 103 -12.56 -13.26 -41.80
CA ARG A 103 -12.48 -14.69 -42.15
C ARG A 103 -13.41 -14.95 -43.32
N TRP A 104 -12.87 -15.51 -44.40
CA TRP A 104 -13.68 -15.87 -45.56
C TRP A 104 -14.58 -17.07 -45.22
N PRO A 105 -15.91 -16.98 -45.41
CA PRO A 105 -16.79 -18.11 -45.18
C PRO A 105 -16.43 -19.23 -46.17
N GLY A 106 -16.17 -20.44 -45.65
CA GLY A 106 -15.82 -21.60 -46.47
C GLY A 106 -14.33 -21.79 -46.76
N ALA A 107 -13.44 -21.06 -46.09
CA ALA A 107 -12.01 -21.38 -46.11
C ALA A 107 -11.72 -22.68 -45.34
N VAL A 108 -11.93 -23.82 -45.99
CA VAL A 108 -11.57 -25.15 -45.49
C VAL A 108 -10.17 -25.49 -46.00
N ARG A 109 -9.35 -26.14 -45.16
CA ARG A 109 -8.04 -26.63 -45.61
C ARG A 109 -8.27 -27.73 -46.63
N ALA A 110 -7.47 -27.76 -47.70
CA ALA A 110 -7.51 -28.87 -48.64
C ALA A 110 -7.19 -30.19 -47.93
N ASP A 111 -7.84 -31.27 -48.36
CA ASP A 111 -7.60 -32.61 -47.84
C ASP A 111 -6.16 -33.06 -48.14
N LEU A 112 -5.60 -33.90 -47.27
CA LEU A 112 -4.25 -34.45 -47.46
C LEU A 112 -4.27 -35.48 -48.60
N ILE A 113 -3.36 -35.33 -49.56
CA ILE A 113 -3.11 -36.33 -50.60
C ILE A 113 -2.10 -37.34 -50.03
N LEU A 114 -2.56 -38.55 -49.69
CA LEU A 114 -1.73 -39.66 -49.24
C LEU A 114 -1.32 -40.52 -50.44
N PRO A 115 -0.03 -40.88 -50.59
CA PRO A 115 0.39 -41.83 -51.63
C PRO A 115 -0.18 -43.22 -51.33
N ASP A 116 -0.50 -43.96 -52.40
CA ASP A 116 -0.91 -45.35 -52.27
C ASP A 116 0.23 -46.19 -51.68
N SER A 117 -0.09 -47.18 -50.84
CA SER A 117 0.94 -48.01 -50.22
C SER A 117 1.66 -48.84 -51.28
N HIS A 118 2.89 -48.45 -51.62
CA HIS A 118 3.78 -49.19 -52.52
C HIS A 118 4.36 -50.45 -51.86
N ASN A 119 3.54 -51.27 -51.19
CA ASN A 119 4.01 -52.53 -50.65
C ASN A 119 4.20 -53.54 -51.80
N LEU A 120 5.41 -53.52 -52.38
CA LEU A 120 5.86 -54.42 -53.44
C LEU A 120 6.33 -55.77 -52.90
N MET A 121 6.23 -56.02 -51.59
CA MET A 121 6.48 -57.35 -51.03
C MET A 121 5.37 -58.26 -51.55
N GLY A 122 5.73 -59.17 -52.47
CA GLY A 122 4.79 -60.16 -52.98
C GLY A 122 4.17 -60.94 -51.84
N GLU A 123 2.87 -60.77 -51.64
CA GLU A 123 2.08 -61.51 -50.67
C GLU A 123 1.97 -62.97 -51.16
N GLY A 124 2.80 -63.87 -50.63
CA GLY A 124 2.73 -65.28 -50.97
C GLY A 124 3.82 -66.14 -50.34
N PRO A 125 3.55 -67.44 -50.11
CA PRO A 125 4.54 -68.38 -49.62
C PRO A 125 5.67 -68.54 -50.65
N MET A 126 6.92 -68.64 -50.17
CA MET A 126 8.07 -68.92 -51.03
C MET A 126 7.89 -70.28 -51.73
N SER A 127 8.20 -70.35 -53.04
CA SER A 127 8.18 -71.62 -53.78
C SER A 127 9.14 -72.63 -53.15
N SER A 128 8.64 -73.83 -52.85
CA SER A 128 9.42 -74.92 -52.23
C SER A 128 10.07 -75.86 -53.25
N GLN A 129 9.91 -75.55 -54.54
CA GLN A 129 10.46 -76.31 -55.66
C GLN A 129 11.89 -75.82 -55.94
N THR A 130 12.87 -76.65 -55.60
CA THR A 130 14.28 -76.40 -55.91
C THR A 130 14.65 -77.11 -57.21
N THR A 131 15.69 -76.63 -57.89
CA THR A 131 16.27 -77.29 -59.09
C THR A 131 16.59 -78.76 -58.81
N GLN A 132 17.15 -79.06 -57.64
CA GLN A 132 17.43 -80.43 -57.21
C GLN A 132 16.18 -81.33 -57.22
N LYS A 133 15.07 -80.85 -56.65
CA LYS A 133 13.80 -81.61 -56.60
C LYS A 133 13.18 -81.77 -57.99
N HIS A 134 13.39 -80.80 -58.87
CA HIS A 134 12.87 -80.82 -60.24
C HIS A 134 13.66 -81.78 -61.13
N ASP A 135 14.99 -81.71 -61.08
CA ASP A 135 15.87 -82.37 -62.06
C ASP A 135 16.20 -83.82 -61.67
N TYR A 136 16.37 -84.09 -60.36
CA TYR A 136 16.77 -85.41 -59.84
C TYR A 136 15.58 -86.25 -59.39
N THR A 137 14.70 -86.55 -60.34
CA THR A 137 13.60 -87.50 -60.16
C THR A 137 14.03 -88.93 -60.48
N PRO A 138 13.48 -89.96 -59.81
CA PRO A 138 13.84 -91.36 -60.05
C PRO A 138 13.58 -91.73 -61.52
N LYS A 139 14.64 -92.06 -62.25
CA LYS A 139 14.57 -92.51 -63.65
C LYS A 139 14.38 -94.02 -63.68
N GLN A 140 13.46 -94.50 -64.51
CA GLN A 140 13.31 -95.92 -64.77
C GLN A 140 14.46 -96.37 -65.67
N ALA A 141 15.26 -97.34 -65.23
CA ALA A 141 16.29 -97.98 -66.03
C ALA A 141 15.83 -99.41 -66.39
N PRO A 142 16.05 -99.88 -67.63
CA PRO A 142 15.75 -101.26 -67.99
C PRO A 142 16.63 -102.22 -67.18
N VAL A 143 16.05 -103.32 -66.70
CA VAL A 143 16.81 -104.39 -66.03
C VAL A 143 17.67 -105.09 -67.08
N PRO A 144 18.98 -105.29 -66.85
CA PRO A 144 19.83 -106.00 -67.79
C PRO A 144 19.44 -107.49 -67.87
N ASP A 145 19.57 -108.07 -69.06
CA ASP A 145 19.33 -109.49 -69.27
C ASP A 145 20.33 -110.36 -68.47
N PRO A 146 19.88 -111.48 -67.87
CA PRO A 146 20.77 -112.35 -67.10
C PRO A 146 21.78 -113.07 -67.99
N PHE A 147 23.06 -112.98 -67.66
CA PHE A 147 24.13 -113.73 -68.32
C PHE A 147 24.07 -115.22 -67.94
N ARG A 148 23.90 -116.10 -68.94
CA ARG A 148 23.96 -117.56 -68.76
C ARG A 148 25.22 -118.12 -69.45
N PRO A 149 26.21 -118.65 -68.71
CA PRO A 149 27.38 -119.27 -69.30
C PRO A 149 27.01 -120.56 -70.05
N ALA A 150 27.71 -120.85 -71.15
CA ALA A 150 27.52 -122.08 -71.91
C ALA A 150 27.88 -123.30 -71.06
N ASN A 151 27.05 -124.35 -71.12
CA ASN A 151 27.30 -125.58 -70.38
C ASN A 151 28.50 -126.34 -70.98
N ASN A 152 29.58 -126.48 -70.21
CA ASN A 152 30.81 -127.15 -70.62
C ASN A 152 30.75 -128.69 -70.45
N LEU A 153 29.68 -129.22 -69.83
CA LEU A 153 29.42 -130.65 -69.75
C LEU A 153 28.89 -131.15 -71.10
N ARG A 154 29.79 -131.62 -71.98
CA ARG A 154 29.43 -132.28 -73.24
C ARG A 154 29.92 -133.73 -73.21
N LEU A 155 29.05 -134.66 -73.61
CA LEU A 155 29.45 -136.05 -73.88
C LEU A 155 30.30 -136.08 -75.15
N SER A 156 31.39 -136.86 -75.14
CA SER A 156 32.26 -136.96 -76.32
C SER A 156 31.56 -137.73 -77.44
N ASN A 157 31.51 -137.16 -78.64
CA ASN A 157 30.93 -137.80 -79.83
C ASN A 157 31.84 -138.86 -80.48
N LYS A 158 32.90 -139.30 -79.79
CA LYS A 158 33.83 -140.30 -80.32
C LYS A 158 33.29 -141.70 -80.03
N ARG A 159 33.29 -142.56 -81.05
CA ARG A 159 32.98 -143.99 -80.91
C ARG A 159 34.14 -144.67 -80.20
N MET A 160 33.84 -145.45 -79.16
CA MET A 160 34.80 -146.31 -78.46
C MET A 160 35.21 -147.44 -79.41
N GLU A 161 36.50 -147.55 -79.75
CA GLU A 161 37.07 -148.71 -80.46
C GLU A 161 37.26 -149.90 -79.51
#